data_AF-A0A2X3SZN8-F1
#
_entry.id   AF-A0A2X3SZN8-F1
#
_cell.length_a   1.000
_cell.length_b   1.000
_cell.length_c   1.000
_cell.angle_alpha   90.00
_cell.angle_beta   90.00
_cell.angle_gamma   90.00
#
_symmetry.space_group_name_H-M   'P 1'
#
loop_
_entity.id
_entity.type
_entity.pdbx_description
1 polymer ?
#
loop_
_entity_poly.entity_id
_entity_poly.type
_entity_poly.pdbx_seq_one_letter_code
_entity_poly.pdbx_strand_id
1 'polypeptide(L)'
;MQVILPTEQVQEIQLMITELLQHEISHFKEDLGLDSPYLNKIQACQYLGISNNTLDSWIQKGLPVIKIGKTVRFHKNEIDRWLCKEVML
;
A
#
# COMPACT_ATOMS: atom_id res chain seq x y z
N MET A 1 30.70 -35.66 -11.86
CA MET A 1 29.56 -35.60 -12.79
C MET A 1 28.85 -34.28 -12.51
N GLN A 2 28.92 -33.32 -13.44
CA GLN A 2 28.27 -32.01 -13.26
C GLN A 2 26.88 -32.10 -13.90
N VAL A 3 25.84 -31.81 -13.13
CA VAL A 3 24.48 -31.67 -13.65
C VAL A 3 24.38 -30.27 -14.23
N ILE A 4 24.37 -30.17 -15.56
CA ILE A 4 24.14 -28.92 -16.28
C ILE A 4 22.68 -28.93 -16.70
N LEU A 5 21.90 -28.01 -16.14
CA LEU A 5 20.51 -27.82 -16.54
C LEU A 5 20.49 -27.12 -17.92
N PRO A 6 19.72 -27.63 -18.90
CA PRO A 6 19.41 -26.91 -20.13
C PRO A 6 18.76 -25.56 -19.81
N THR A 7 19.03 -24.56 -20.65
CA THR A 7 18.50 -23.20 -20.51
C THR A 7 16.97 -23.15 -20.43
N GLU A 8 16.29 -24.03 -21.15
CA GLU A 8 14.82 -24.17 -21.10
C GLU A 8 14.34 -24.58 -19.70
N GLN A 9 14.96 -25.57 -19.07
CA GLN A 9 14.62 -26.00 -17.71
C GLN A 9 14.90 -24.91 -16.68
N VAL A 10 15.99 -24.16 -16.85
CA VAL A 10 16.28 -23.00 -15.98
C VAL A 10 15.17 -21.95 -16.10
N GLN A 11 14.70 -21.70 -17.33
CA GLN A 11 13.66 -20.71 -17.60
C GLN A 11 12.29 -21.14 -17.05
N GLU A 12 11.93 -22.42 -17.18
CA GLU A 12 10.72 -22.98 -16.55
C GLU A 12 10.76 -22.86 -15.02
N ILE A 13 11.89 -23.19 -14.40
CA ILE A 13 12.07 -23.05 -12.95
C ILE A 13 11.95 -21.58 -12.54
N GLN A 14 12.55 -20.66 -13.31
CA GLN A 14 12.42 -19.23 -13.03
C GLN A 14 10.97 -18.74 -13.10
N LEU A 15 10.19 -19.19 -14.09
CA LEU A 15 8.77 -18.85 -14.20
C LEU A 15 7.99 -19.40 -13.00
N MET A 16 8.17 -20.68 -12.68
CA MET A 16 7.48 -21.32 -11.55
C MET A 16 7.81 -20.64 -10.21
N ILE A 17 9.07 -20.29 -9.97
CA ILE A 17 9.48 -19.54 -8.78
C ILE A 17 8.86 -18.14 -8.77
N THR A 18 8.82 -17.46 -9.93
CA THR A 18 8.25 -16.11 -10.02
C THR A 18 6.77 -16.12 -9.71
N GLU A 19 6.02 -17.08 -10.26
CA GLU A 19 4.59 -17.26 -9.99
C GLU A 19 4.33 -17.56 -8.52
N LEU A 20 5.11 -18.48 -7.93
CA LEU A 20 5.00 -18.81 -6.51
C LEU A 20 5.26 -17.59 -5.62
N LEU A 21 6.33 -16.83 -5.89
CA LEU A 21 6.64 -15.61 -5.14
C LEU A 21 5.53 -14.56 -5.26
N GLN A 22 4.98 -14.36 -6.47
CA GLN A 22 3.88 -13.43 -6.69
C GLN A 22 2.61 -13.85 -5.93
N HIS A 23 2.30 -15.15 -5.93
CA HIS A 23 1.17 -15.71 -5.21
C HIS A 23 1.32 -15.48 -3.70
N GLU A 24 2.46 -15.85 -3.11
CA GLU A 24 2.72 -15.68 -1.67
C GLU A 24 2.67 -14.21 -1.26
N ILE A 25 3.29 -13.30 -2.03
CA ILE A 25 3.25 -11.85 -1.75
C ILE A 25 1.80 -11.33 -1.76
N SER A 26 0.99 -11.77 -2.72
CA SER A 26 -0.41 -11.35 -2.84
C SER A 26 -1.24 -11.88 -1.67
N HIS A 27 -1.08 -13.17 -1.34
CA HIS A 27 -1.72 -13.78 -0.17
C HIS A 27 -1.36 -13.05 1.13
N PHE A 28 -0.07 -12.74 1.35
CA PHE A 28 0.34 -11.96 2.52
C PHE A 28 -0.26 -10.56 2.56
N LYS A 29 -0.41 -9.90 1.41
CA LYS A 29 -1.06 -8.57 1.34
C LYS A 29 -2.53 -8.62 1.76
N GLU A 30 -3.24 -9.66 1.33
CA GLU A 30 -4.64 -9.87 1.72
C GLU A 30 -4.76 -10.17 3.21
N ASP A 31 -3.98 -11.12 3.73
CA ASP A 31 -3.97 -11.51 5.15
C ASP A 31 -3.61 -10.35 6.09
N LEU A 32 -2.64 -9.53 5.70
CA LEU A 32 -2.23 -8.34 6.46
C LEU A 32 -3.18 -7.16 6.26
N GLY A 33 -4.20 -7.29 5.40
CA GLY A 33 -5.13 -6.22 5.05
C GLY A 33 -4.46 -5.01 4.39
N LEU A 34 -3.33 -5.21 3.71
CA LEU A 34 -2.59 -4.16 3.00
C LEU A 34 -3.34 -3.67 1.75
N ASP A 35 -4.23 -4.48 1.20
CA ASP A 35 -5.16 -4.10 0.13
C ASP A 35 -6.39 -3.35 0.65
N SER A 36 -6.53 -3.18 1.97
CA SER A 36 -7.57 -2.32 2.52
C SER A 36 -7.39 -0.88 2.00
N PRO A 37 -8.45 -0.23 1.51
CA PRO A 37 -8.38 1.18 1.12
C PRO A 37 -8.24 2.10 2.35
N TYR A 38 -8.35 1.55 3.57
CA TYR A 38 -8.35 2.29 4.81
C TYR A 38 -7.00 2.27 5.52
N LEU A 39 -6.34 3.42 5.53
CA LEU A 39 -5.09 3.66 6.23
C LEU A 39 -5.36 4.06 7.68
N ASN A 40 -4.53 3.59 8.61
CA ASN A 40 -4.40 4.21 9.92
C ASN A 40 -3.52 5.48 9.82
N LYS A 41 -3.34 6.22 10.92
CA LYS A 41 -2.57 7.47 10.94
C LYS A 41 -1.12 7.30 10.47
N ILE A 42 -0.44 6.23 10.90
CA ILE A 42 0.95 5.95 10.52
C ILE A 42 1.03 5.65 9.02
N GLN A 43 0.14 4.79 8.54
CA GLN A 43 0.05 4.44 7.13
C GLN A 43 -0.30 5.64 6.25
N ALA A 44 -1.16 6.55 6.71
CA ALA A 44 -1.48 7.78 6.00
C ALA A 44 -0.27 8.71 5.87
N CYS A 45 0.52 8.88 6.95
CA CYS A 45 1.79 9.61 6.88
C CYS A 45 2.76 8.99 5.87
N GLN A 46 2.90 7.67 5.88
CA GLN A 46 3.75 6.93 4.94
C GLN A 46 3.28 7.07 3.50
N TYR A 47 1.98 6.91 3.26
CA TYR A 47 1.35 7.05 1.94
C TYR A 47 1.56 8.45 1.35
N LEU A 48 1.42 9.47 2.18
CA LEU A 48 1.57 10.88 1.78
C LEU A 48 3.02 11.37 1.76
N GLY A 49 3.96 10.63 2.36
CA GLY A 49 5.34 11.06 2.53
C GLY A 49 5.51 12.27 3.47
N ILE A 50 4.66 12.40 4.50
CA ILE A 50 4.64 13.55 5.41
C ILE A 50 4.80 13.17 6.89
N SER A 51 5.17 14.14 7.72
CA SER A 51 5.24 13.95 9.17
C SER A 51 3.85 13.90 9.82
N ASN A 52 3.78 13.33 11.02
CA ASN A 52 2.54 13.26 11.80
C ASN A 52 1.95 14.66 12.08
N ASN A 53 2.80 15.63 12.42
CA ASN A 53 2.38 17.01 12.66
C ASN A 53 1.81 17.65 11.39
N THR A 54 2.39 17.35 10.22
CA THR A 54 1.88 17.81 8.92
C THR A 54 0.50 17.22 8.63
N LEU A 55 0.34 15.91 8.85
CA LEU A 55 -0.95 15.23 8.69
C LEU A 55 -2.01 15.85 9.62
N ASP A 56 -1.67 16.12 10.88
CA ASP A 56 -2.59 16.79 11.80
C ASP A 56 -2.99 18.18 11.33
N SER A 57 -2.04 18.95 10.79
CA SER A 57 -2.34 20.24 10.16
C SER A 57 -3.31 20.09 8.99
N TRP A 58 -3.16 19.07 8.15
CA TRP A 58 -4.06 18.83 7.01
C TRP A 58 -5.45 18.39 7.47
N ILE A 59 -5.54 17.60 8.55
CA ILE A 59 -6.83 17.26 9.17
C ILE A 59 -7.55 18.52 9.65
N GLN A 60 -6.83 19.48 10.26
CA GLN A 60 -7.42 20.78 10.64
C GLN A 60 -7.85 21.60 9.42
N LYS A 61 -7.18 21.44 8.28
CA LYS A 61 -7.54 22.07 6.99
C LYS A 61 -8.67 21.35 6.25
N GLY A 62 -9.20 20.24 6.77
CA GLY A 62 -10.34 19.54 6.19
C GLY A 62 -10.02 18.27 5.40
N LEU A 63 -8.81 17.69 5.56
CA LEU A 63 -8.50 16.38 5.01
C LEU A 63 -9.55 15.34 5.48
N PRO A 64 -10.16 14.55 4.57
CA PRO A 64 -11.19 13.57 4.93
C PRO A 64 -10.69 12.53 5.93
N VAL A 65 -11.46 12.36 7.02
CA VAL A 65 -11.12 11.46 8.12
C VAL A 65 -12.34 10.70 8.59
N ILE A 66 -12.18 9.40 8.84
CA ILE A 66 -13.22 8.51 9.35
C ILE A 66 -12.91 8.22 10.81
N LYS A 67 -13.80 8.61 11.73
CA LYS A 67 -13.65 8.39 13.17
C LYS A 67 -14.69 7.38 13.66
N ILE A 68 -14.23 6.28 14.24
CA ILE A 68 -15.08 5.24 14.85
C ILE A 68 -14.58 5.01 16.27
N GLY A 69 -15.29 5.57 17.25
CA GLY A 69 -14.85 5.58 18.65
C GLY A 69 -13.50 6.28 18.81
N LYS A 70 -12.49 5.55 19.32
CA LYS A 70 -11.11 6.04 19.47
C LYS A 70 -10.23 5.83 18.22
N THR A 71 -10.75 5.14 17.21
CA THR A 71 -9.98 4.78 16.01
C THR A 71 -10.19 5.81 14.91
N VAL A 72 -9.08 6.16 14.25
CA VAL A 72 -9.06 7.06 13.10
C VAL A 72 -8.57 6.29 11.86
N ARG A 73 -9.31 6.41 10.76
CA ARG A 73 -8.97 5.84 9.45
C ARG A 73 -9.07 6.88 8.34
N PHE A 74 -8.34 6.64 7.26
CA PHE A 74 -8.32 7.47 6.06
C PHE A 74 -8.53 6.60 4.83
N HIS A 75 -9.45 6.99 3.95
CA HIS A 75 -9.67 6.29 2.69
C HIS A 75 -8.72 6.86 1.62
N LYS A 76 -7.89 6.03 0.98
CA LYS A 76 -6.88 6.45 -0.02
C LYS A 76 -7.47 7.40 -1.07
N ASN A 77 -8.55 6.99 -1.73
CA ASN A 77 -9.16 7.80 -2.80
C ASN A 77 -9.71 9.16 -2.31
N GLU A 78 -10.14 9.28 -1.05
CA GLU A 78 -10.64 10.56 -0.52
C GLU A 78 -9.49 11.51 -0.19
N ILE A 79 -8.35 10.96 0.29
CA ILE A 79 -7.09 11.72 0.40
C ILE A 79 -6.71 12.28 -0.97
N ASP A 80 -6.64 11.42 -2.00
CA ASP A 80 -6.21 11.82 -3.34
C ASP A 80 -7.14 12.88 -3.95
N ARG A 81 -8.46 12.71 -3.79
CA ARG A 81 -9.45 13.71 -4.22
C ARG A 81 -9.29 15.05 -3.51
N TRP A 82 -8.98 15.04 -2.22
CA TRP A 82 -8.74 16.26 -1.46
C TRP A 82 -7.46 16.96 -1.95
N LEU A 83 -6.38 16.22 -2.18
CA LEU A 83 -5.14 16.76 -2.76
C LEU A 83 -5.36 17.40 -4.14
N CYS A 84 -6.12 16.74 -5.02
CA CYS A 84 -6.43 17.30 -6.33
C CYS A 84 -7.19 18.64 -6.25
N LYS A 85 -8.06 18.82 -5.25
CA LYS A 85 -8.79 20.08 -5.05
C LYS A 85 -7.87 21.20 -4.56
N GLU A 86 -6.98 20.89 -3.62
CA GLU A 86 -6.02 21.87 -3.08
C GLU A 86 -4.99 22.32 -4.12
N VAL A 87 -4.56 21.43 -5.02
CA VAL A 87 -3.60 21.77 -6.10
C VAL A 87 -4.23 22.66 -7.19
N MET A 88 -5.57 22.68 -7.30
CA MET A 88 -6.29 23.49 -8.29
C MET A 88 -6.69 24.89 -7.78
N LEU A 89 -6.32 25.26 -6.56
CA LEU A 89 -6.56 26.57 -5.94
C LEU A 89 -5.26 27.37 -5.83
#